data_AF-A0AAW3A320-F1
#
_entry.id   AF-A0AAW3A320-F1
#
_cell.length_a   1.000
_cell.length_b   1.000
_cell.length_c   1.000
_cell.angle_alpha   90.00
_cell.angle_beta   90.00
_cell.angle_gamma   90.00
#
_symmetry.space_group_name_H-M   'P 1'
#
loop_
_entity.id
_entity.type
_entity.pdbx_description
1 polymer ?
#
loop_
_entity_poly.entity_id
_entity_poly.type
_entity_poly.pdbx_seq_one_letter_code
_entity_poly.pdbx_strand_id
1 'polypeptide(L)'
;MSNSGSVSVAAQAELLEKEKTVAEHQQRLESLRDTVKTMATRQVTLKRTERRCRITVGELTKLKPEHVVYQGVGRAFMRTPVNKLIDLNNEEVERCEAEESRLSHEKQRTSELVTKEEGELRRAVEEFRAVLMVVQATQSRSQQSA
;
A
#
# COMPACT_ATOMS: atom_id res chain seq x y z
N MET A 1 -47.76 -6.84 -26.24
CA MET A 1 -46.76 -7.79 -25.69
C MET A 1 -45.33 -7.23 -25.78
N SER A 2 -45.10 -5.93 -25.52
CA SER A 2 -43.81 -5.28 -25.82
C SER A 2 -42.99 -4.90 -24.57
N ASN A 3 -43.49 -5.21 -23.37
CA ASN A 3 -42.93 -4.70 -22.11
C ASN A 3 -41.89 -5.65 -21.47
N SER A 4 -41.86 -6.93 -21.87
CA SER A 4 -40.94 -7.93 -21.34
C SER A 4 -39.54 -7.85 -21.98
N GLY A 5 -39.44 -7.43 -23.25
CA GLY A 5 -38.17 -7.28 -23.95
C GLY A 5 -37.34 -6.08 -23.48
N SER A 6 -37.98 -4.94 -23.14
CA SER A 6 -37.30 -3.73 -22.66
C SER A 6 -36.74 -3.91 -21.24
N VAL A 7 -37.47 -4.61 -20.36
CA VAL A 7 -37.05 -4.92 -18.99
C VAL A 7 -35.82 -5.84 -18.96
N SER A 8 -35.74 -6.81 -19.88
CA SER A 8 -34.58 -7.70 -20.00
C SER A 8 -33.31 -6.97 -20.44
N VAL A 9 -33.41 -6.00 -21.35
CA VAL A 9 -32.25 -5.23 -21.83
C VAL A 9 -31.73 -4.26 -20.76
N ALA A 10 -32.64 -3.59 -20.05
CA ALA A 10 -32.27 -2.70 -18.95
C ALA A 10 -31.57 -3.44 -17.81
N ALA A 11 -32.09 -4.61 -17.41
CA ALA A 11 -31.48 -5.43 -16.36
C ALA A 11 -30.10 -6.00 -16.77
N GLN A 12 -29.91 -6.32 -18.06
CA GLN A 12 -28.62 -6.75 -18.58
C GLN A 12 -27.59 -5.61 -18.59
N ALA A 13 -28.01 -4.38 -18.92
CA ALA A 13 -27.15 -3.20 -18.88
C ALA A 13 -26.73 -2.85 -17.43
N GLU A 14 -27.68 -2.90 -16.49
CA GLU A 14 -27.41 -2.71 -15.06
C GLU A 14 -26.41 -3.77 -14.53
N LEU A 15 -26.55 -5.03 -14.95
CA LEU A 15 -25.63 -6.10 -14.57
C LEU A 15 -24.18 -5.80 -14.98
N LEU A 16 -23.96 -5.32 -16.22
CA LEU A 16 -22.64 -4.97 -16.73
C LEU A 16 -22.05 -3.76 -15.99
N GLU A 17 -22.88 -2.78 -15.64
CA GLU A 17 -22.44 -1.62 -14.85
C GLU A 17 -21.99 -2.03 -13.44
N LYS A 18 -22.75 -2.93 -12.80
CA LYS A 18 -22.39 -3.48 -11.48
C LYS A 18 -21.14 -4.35 -11.54
N GLU A 19 -20.97 -5.16 -12.58
CA GLU A 19 -19.75 -5.94 -12.81
C GLU A 19 -18.52 -5.03 -12.93
N LYS A 20 -18.63 -3.96 -13.72
CA LYS A 20 -17.56 -2.96 -13.86
C LYS A 20 -17.24 -2.30 -12.52
N THR A 21 -18.27 -1.93 -11.74
CA THR A 21 -18.09 -1.32 -10.42
C THR A 21 -17.32 -2.25 -9.47
N VAL A 22 -17.64 -3.55 -9.47
CA VAL A 22 -16.89 -4.55 -8.69
C VAL A 22 -15.43 -4.61 -9.13
N ALA A 23 -15.17 -4.65 -10.44
CA ALA A 23 -13.80 -4.70 -10.98
C ALA A 23 -12.99 -3.46 -10.60
N GLU A 24 -13.60 -2.26 -10.64
CA GLU A 24 -12.94 -1.01 -10.23
C GLU A 24 -12.57 -1.04 -8.74
N HIS A 25 -13.46 -1.49 -7.86
CA HIS A 25 -13.18 -1.63 -6.43
C HIS A 25 -12.08 -2.67 -6.16
N GLN A 26 -12.07 -3.79 -6.89
CA GLN A 26 -10.99 -4.79 -6.78
C GLN A 26 -9.63 -4.20 -7.15
N GLN A 27 -9.54 -3.47 -8.26
CA GLN A 27 -8.30 -2.84 -8.70
C GLN A 27 -7.80 -1.77 -7.72
N ARG A 28 -8.70 -0.93 -7.19
CA ARG A 28 -8.35 0.08 -6.17
C ARG A 28 -7.85 -0.58 -4.90
N LEU A 29 -8.52 -1.64 -4.44
CA LEU A 29 -8.12 -2.37 -3.24
C LEU A 29 -6.74 -3.03 -3.39
N GLU A 30 -6.47 -3.65 -4.54
CA GLU A 30 -5.15 -4.21 -4.86
C GLU A 30 -4.05 -3.15 -4.81
N SER A 31 -4.28 -2.01 -5.46
CA SER A 31 -3.34 -0.88 -5.48
C SER A 31 -3.05 -0.33 -4.07
N LEU A 32 -4.07 -0.22 -3.22
CA LEU A 32 -3.91 0.21 -1.83
C LEU A 32 -3.11 -0.80 -1.00
N ARG A 33 -3.37 -2.10 -1.18
CA ARG A 33 -2.62 -3.17 -0.49
C ARG A 33 -1.15 -3.19 -0.90
N ASP A 34 -0.86 -3.01 -2.18
CA ASP A 34 0.52 -2.93 -2.68
C ASP A 34 1.26 -1.70 -2.16
N THR A 35 0.54 -0.59 -2.02
CA THR A 35 1.08 0.64 -1.40
C THR A 35 1.46 0.39 0.06
N VAL A 36 0.58 -0.23 0.85
CA VAL A 36 0.87 -0.60 2.26
C VAL A 36 2.09 -1.54 2.34
N LYS A 37 2.18 -2.53 1.44
CA LYS A 37 3.29 -3.48 1.39
C LYS A 37 4.61 -2.78 1.09
N THR A 38 4.63 -1.89 0.09
CA THR A 38 5.80 -1.08 -0.26
C THR A 38 6.27 -0.22 0.92
N MET A 39 5.34 0.44 1.63
CA MET A 39 5.65 1.21 2.82
C MET A 39 6.25 0.34 3.92
N ALA A 40 5.68 -0.84 4.18
CA ALA A 40 6.20 -1.78 5.17
C ALA A 40 7.64 -2.24 4.83
N THR A 41 7.92 -2.56 3.56
CA THR A 41 9.27 -2.90 3.11
C THR A 41 10.24 -1.74 3.32
N ARG A 42 9.82 -0.50 3.02
CA ARG A 42 10.66 0.69 3.23
C ARG A 42 10.94 0.94 4.72
N GLN A 43 9.97 0.74 5.61
CA GLN A 43 10.17 0.83 7.06
C GLN A 43 11.23 -0.15 7.57
N VAL A 44 11.26 -1.39 7.04
CA VAL A 44 12.30 -2.37 7.41
C VAL A 44 13.69 -1.87 7.02
N THR A 45 13.83 -1.32 5.81
CA THR A 45 15.11 -0.76 5.34
C THR A 45 15.56 0.41 6.21
N LEU A 46 14.66 1.33 6.56
CA LEU A 46 14.97 2.48 7.43
C LEU A 46 15.43 2.04 8.81
N LYS A 47 14.71 1.11 9.47
CA LYS A 47 15.10 0.58 10.79
C LYS A 47 16.45 -0.15 10.74
N ARG A 48 16.73 -0.85 9.64
CA ARG A 48 18.04 -1.50 9.45
C ARG A 48 19.16 -0.48 9.31
N THR A 49 18.95 0.60 8.56
CA THR A 49 19.92 1.69 8.39
C THR A 49 20.15 2.43 9.71
N GLU A 50 19.07 2.83 10.39
CA GLU A 50 19.10 3.46 11.72
C GLU A 50 19.90 2.62 12.71
N ARG A 51 19.58 1.32 12.83
CA ARG A 51 20.30 0.38 13.70
C ARG A 51 21.79 0.30 13.35
N ARG A 52 22.13 0.23 12.07
CA ARG A 52 23.54 0.19 11.61
C ARG A 52 24.26 1.47 12.03
N CYS A 53 23.67 2.64 11.79
CA CYS A 53 24.27 3.93 12.14
C CYS A 53 24.45 4.06 13.66
N ARG A 54 23.47 3.65 14.47
CA ARG A 54 23.60 3.61 15.94
C ARG A 54 24.72 2.69 16.41
N ILE A 55 24.87 1.50 15.83
CA ILE A 55 26.00 0.60 16.11
C ILE A 55 27.32 1.27 15.73
N THR A 56 27.40 1.86 14.54
CA THR A 56 28.60 2.57 14.09
C THR A 56 28.98 3.71 15.03
N VAL A 57 28.04 4.55 15.44
CA VAL A 57 28.28 5.60 16.44
C VAL A 57 28.78 5.01 17.75
N GLY A 58 28.14 3.95 18.25
CA GLY A 58 28.56 3.25 19.47
C GLY A 58 29.97 2.67 19.42
N GLU A 59 30.47 2.29 18.25
CA GLU A 59 31.86 1.88 18.07
C GLU A 59 32.81 3.08 17.95
N LEU A 60 32.42 4.13 17.22
CA LEU A 60 33.25 5.32 17.03
C LEU A 60 33.46 6.10 18.34
N THR A 61 32.48 6.13 19.23
CA THR A 61 32.57 6.81 20.53
C THR A 61 33.55 6.15 21.50
N LYS A 62 33.99 4.92 21.24
CA LYS A 62 35.05 4.24 22.02
C LYS A 62 36.45 4.73 21.63
N LEU A 63 36.59 5.43 20.51
CA LEU A 63 37.85 5.95 20.02
C LEU A 63 38.16 7.31 20.65
N LYS A 64 39.44 7.69 20.65
CA LYS A 64 39.84 9.05 21.06
C LYS A 64 39.29 10.09 20.08
N PRO A 65 38.91 11.30 20.52
CA PRO A 65 38.33 12.34 19.65
C PRO A 65 39.21 12.75 18.46
N GLU A 66 40.53 12.58 18.56
CA GLU A 66 41.51 12.89 17.52
C GLU A 66 41.85 11.67 16.63
N HIS A 67 41.20 10.53 16.89
CA HIS A 67 41.47 9.31 16.13
C HIS A 67 41.06 9.49 14.67
N VAL A 68 41.94 9.01 13.79
CA VAL A 68 41.74 9.07 12.34
C VAL A 68 40.99 7.82 11.92
N VAL A 69 39.84 7.99 11.27
CA VAL A 69 39.07 6.90 10.69
C VAL A 69 39.00 7.03 9.17
N TYR A 70 38.49 6.01 8.50
CA TYR A 70 38.31 6.00 7.05
C TYR A 70 36.84 5.80 6.70
N GLN A 71 36.29 6.74 5.93
CA GLN A 71 34.93 6.66 5.41
C GLN A 71 34.95 6.00 4.02
N GLY A 72 34.16 4.95 3.83
CA GLY A 72 33.95 4.34 2.52
C GLY A 72 33.09 5.23 1.61
N VAL A 73 33.60 5.58 0.44
CA VAL A 73 32.89 6.31 -0.63
C VAL A 73 33.02 5.51 -1.92
N GLY A 74 31.99 4.71 -2.23
CA GLY A 74 32.04 3.75 -3.34
C GLY A 74 33.11 2.69 -3.10
N ARG A 75 34.17 2.69 -3.92
CA ARG A 75 35.32 1.78 -3.78
C ARG A 75 36.53 2.41 -3.04
N ALA A 76 36.45 3.70 -2.71
CA ALA A 76 37.54 4.42 -2.05
C ALA A 76 37.31 4.56 -0.55
N PHE A 77 38.39 4.71 0.22
CA PHE A 77 38.37 4.96 1.66
C PHE A 77 39.07 6.30 1.95
N MET A 78 38.29 7.28 2.40
CA MET A 78 38.76 8.65 2.61
C MET A 78 39.03 8.90 4.10
N ARG A 79 40.22 9.42 4.39
CA ARG A 79 40.62 9.82 5.74
C ARG A 79 39.64 10.87 6.28
N THR A 80 39.05 10.61 7.45
CA THR A 80 38.02 11.46 8.05
C THR A 80 38.22 11.53 9.57
N PRO A 81 38.03 12.70 10.22
CA PRO A 81 38.01 12.79 11.68
C PRO A 81 36.86 11.97 12.27
N VAL A 82 37.09 11.29 13.40
CA VAL A 82 36.06 10.46 14.06
C VAL A 82 34.78 11.26 14.37
N ASN A 83 34.90 12.49 14.86
CA ASN A 83 33.74 13.34 15.18
C ASN A 83 32.86 13.60 13.96
N LYS A 84 33.48 13.89 12.81
CA LYS A 84 32.74 14.10 11.56
C LYS A 84 31.98 12.85 11.13
N LEU A 85 32.55 11.66 11.33
CA LEU A 85 31.87 10.41 10.99
C LEU A 85 30.73 10.09 11.98
N ILE A 86 30.87 10.46 13.26
CA ILE A 86 29.80 10.39 14.25
C ILE A 86 28.65 11.30 13.83
N ASP A 87 28.93 12.56 13.50
CA ASP A 87 27.92 13.54 13.08
C ASP A 87 27.13 13.04 11.86
N LEU A 88 27.82 12.55 10.83
CA LEU A 88 27.18 11.99 9.64
C LEU A 88 26.25 10.81 9.95
N ASN A 89 26.61 9.94 10.89
CA ASN A 89 25.75 8.83 11.28
C ASN A 89 24.57 9.29 12.15
N ASN A 90 24.76 10.28 13.03
CA ASN A 90 23.67 10.87 13.81
C ASN A 90 22.64 11.54 12.91
N GLU A 91 23.08 12.34 11.93
CA GLU A 91 22.19 12.93 10.93
C GLU A 91 21.39 11.85 10.16
N GLU A 92 22.03 10.72 9.84
CA GLU A 92 21.35 9.62 9.16
C GLU A 92 20.34 8.90 10.06
N VAL A 93 20.62 8.79 11.36
CA VAL A 93 19.66 8.28 12.36
C VAL A 93 18.44 9.20 12.42
N GLU A 94 18.64 10.51 12.56
CA GLU A 94 17.56 11.49 12.61
C GLU A 94 16.70 11.46 11.33
N ARG A 95 17.35 11.39 10.15
CA ARG A 95 16.64 11.23 8.87
C ARG A 95 15.82 9.95 8.82
N CYS A 96 16.38 8.83 9.26
CA CYS A 96 15.67 7.54 9.26
C CYS A 96 14.47 7.55 10.21
N GLU A 97 14.61 8.13 11.41
CA GLU A 97 13.54 8.24 12.40
C GLU A 97 12.39 9.13 11.91
N ALA A 98 12.72 10.30 11.35
CA ALA A 98 11.73 11.22 10.80
C ALA A 98 10.93 10.57 9.65
N GLU A 99 11.62 9.88 8.75
CA GLU A 99 10.98 9.19 7.63
C GLU A 99 10.17 7.95 8.09
N GLU A 100 10.63 7.21 9.10
CA GLU A 100 9.89 6.09 9.66
C GLU A 100 8.58 6.55 10.29
N SER A 101 8.62 7.65 11.05
CA SER A 101 7.44 8.27 11.64
C SER A 101 6.46 8.72 10.55
N ARG A 102 6.96 9.41 9.53
CA ARG A 102 6.15 9.85 8.37
C ARG A 102 5.46 8.66 7.69
N LEU A 103 6.21 7.60 7.38
CA LEU A 103 5.69 6.38 6.76
C LEU A 103 4.72 5.63 7.67
N SER A 104 4.93 5.67 8.99
CA SER A 104 4.03 5.04 9.95
C SER A 104 2.65 5.67 9.91
N HIS A 105 2.58 7.01 9.92
CA HIS A 105 1.33 7.75 9.78
C HIS A 105 0.67 7.54 8.41
N GLU A 106 1.47 7.53 7.33
CA GLU A 106 0.95 7.30 5.98
C GLU A 106 0.42 5.87 5.78
N LYS A 107 1.13 4.88 6.29
CA LYS A 107 0.70 3.48 6.28
C LYS A 107 -0.60 3.30 7.05
N GLN A 108 -0.72 3.90 8.24
CA GLN A 108 -1.95 3.86 9.04
C GLN A 108 -3.14 4.42 8.25
N ARG A 109 -3.01 5.61 7.67
CA ARG A 109 -4.05 6.21 6.82
C ARG A 109 -4.41 5.32 5.62
N THR A 110 -3.41 4.74 4.97
CA THR A 110 -3.64 3.86 3.81
C THR A 110 -4.32 2.55 4.23
N SER A 111 -3.97 2.00 5.40
CA SER A 111 -4.64 0.82 5.96
C SER A 111 -6.10 1.09 6.30
N GLU A 112 -6.43 2.28 6.81
CA GLU A 112 -7.83 2.68 7.01
C GLU A 112 -8.60 2.78 5.68
N LEU A 113 -7.96 3.30 4.63
CA LEU A 113 -8.53 3.30 3.28
C LEU A 113 -8.74 1.89 2.73
N VAL A 114 -7.82 0.96 2.97
CA VAL A 114 -7.98 -0.47 2.62
C VAL A 114 -9.25 -1.03 3.28
N THR A 115 -9.42 -0.83 4.60
CA THR A 115 -10.60 -1.34 5.31
C THR A 115 -11.89 -0.72 4.77
N LYS A 116 -11.88 0.57 4.44
CA LYS A 116 -13.02 1.24 3.81
C LYS A 116 -13.35 0.63 2.45
N GLU A 117 -12.35 0.48 1.58
CA GLU A 117 -12.51 -0.06 0.23
C GLU A 117 -12.96 -1.53 0.25
N GLU A 118 -12.49 -2.32 1.22
CA GLU A 118 -13.00 -3.69 1.46
C GLU A 118 -14.49 -3.71 1.82
N GLY A 119 -14.99 -2.66 2.49
CA GLY A 119 -16.40 -2.47 2.76
C GLY A 119 -17.20 -2.11 1.50
N GLU A 120 -16.68 -1.18 0.69
CA GLU A 120 -17.30 -0.80 -0.58
C GLU A 120 -17.35 -1.98 -1.57
N LEU A 121 -16.25 -2.74 -1.69
CA LEU A 121 -16.21 -3.93 -2.53
C LEU A 121 -17.26 -4.97 -2.10
N ARG A 122 -17.41 -5.19 -0.78
CA ARG A 122 -18.44 -6.11 -0.26
C ARG A 122 -19.84 -5.67 -0.66
N ARG A 123 -20.17 -4.38 -0.51
CA ARG A 123 -21.45 -3.81 -0.95
C ARG A 123 -21.66 -3.96 -2.46
N ALA A 124 -20.67 -3.61 -3.27
CA ALA A 124 -20.74 -3.73 -4.72
C ALA A 124 -20.98 -5.18 -5.18
N VAL A 125 -20.35 -6.15 -4.52
CA VAL A 125 -20.56 -7.58 -4.79
C VAL A 125 -21.97 -8.03 -4.42
N GLU A 126 -22.51 -7.55 -3.30
CA GLU A 126 -23.90 -7.83 -2.89
C GLU A 126 -24.91 -7.26 -3.89
N GLU A 127 -24.72 -6.02 -4.33
CA GLU A 127 -25.56 -5.38 -5.34
C GLU A 127 -25.49 -6.12 -6.69
N PHE A 128 -24.29 -6.47 -7.15
CA PHE A 128 -24.10 -7.25 -8.38
C PHE A 128 -24.84 -8.59 -8.30
N ARG A 129 -24.74 -9.30 -7.17
CA ARG A 129 -25.46 -10.57 -6.96
C ARG A 129 -26.98 -10.40 -6.98
N ALA A 130 -27.50 -9.33 -6.40
CA ALA A 130 -28.93 -9.04 -6.41
C ALA A 130 -29.44 -8.83 -7.84
N VAL A 131 -28.75 -8.02 -8.65
CA VAL A 131 -29.11 -7.79 -10.07
C VAL A 131 -28.99 -9.09 -10.87
N LEU A 132 -27.95 -9.89 -10.64
CA LEU A 132 -27.77 -11.19 -11.30
C LEU A 132 -28.96 -12.14 -11.04
N MET A 133 -29.43 -12.23 -9.79
CA MET A 133 -30.59 -13.04 -9.45
C MET A 133 -31.86 -12.56 -10.15
N VAL A 134 -32.08 -11.24 -10.25
CA VAL A 134 -33.20 -10.67 -10.99
C VAL A 134 -33.14 -11.06 -12.45
N VAL A 135 -31.99 -10.86 -13.11
CA VAL A 135 -31.77 -11.23 -14.52
C VAL A 135 -32.06 -12.71 -14.76
N GLN A 136 -31.51 -13.60 -13.93
CA GLN A 136 -31.74 -15.06 -14.02
C GLN A 136 -33.21 -15.44 -13.84
N ALA A 137 -33.92 -14.80 -12.90
CA ALA A 137 -35.34 -15.02 -12.68
C ALA A 137 -36.20 -14.57 -13.86
N THR A 138 -35.89 -13.41 -14.47
CA THR A 138 -36.57 -12.96 -15.69
C THR A 138 -36.31 -13.89 -16.88
N GLN A 139 -35.07 -14.35 -17.08
CA GLN A 139 -34.73 -15.27 -18.18
C GLN A 139 -35.44 -16.62 -18.03
N SER A 140 -35.51 -17.16 -16.80
CA SER A 140 -36.20 -18.42 -16.52
C SER A 140 -37.71 -18.32 -16.76
N ARG A 141 -38.36 -17.20 -16.38
CA ARG A 141 -39.78 -16.97 -16.64
C ARG A 141 -40.10 -16.82 -18.12
N SER A 142 -39.24 -16.17 -18.90
CA SER A 142 -39.42 -16.08 -20.35
C SER A 142 -39.31 -17.43 -21.07
N GLN A 143 -38.52 -18.37 -20.56
CA GLN A 143 -38.41 -19.72 -21.14
C GLN A 143 -39.59 -20.63 -20.80
N GLN A 144 -40.29 -20.40 -19.67
CA GLN A 144 -41.48 -21.16 -19.27
C GLN A 144 -42.79 -20.63 -19.88
N SER A 145 -42.78 -19.42 -20.45
CA SER A 145 -43.95 -18.74 -21.01
C SER A 145 -44.02 -18.81 -22.55
N ALA A 146 -43.10 -19.54 -23.17
CA ALA A 146 -43.02 -19.79 -24.61
C ALA A 146 -43.29 -21.28 -24.88
#